data_AF-A0A8C7XN47-F1
#
_entry.id   AF-A0A8C7XN47-F1
#
_cell.length_a   1.000
_cell.length_b   1.000
_cell.length_c   1.000
_cell.angle_alpha   90.00
_cell.angle_beta   90.00
_cell.angle_gamma   90.00
#
_symmetry.space_group_name_H-M   'P 1'
#
loop_
_entity.id
_entity.type
_entity.pdbx_description
1 polymer ?
#
loop_
_entity_poly.entity_id
_entity_poly.type
_entity_poly.pdbx_seq_one_letter_code
_entity_poly.pdbx_strand_id
1 'polypeptide(L)'
;MDGEGEVENPSHIKLEFVYDPNFKNNVNYSYTAVQIPTDIYKGVILNELNWTQALEKVFMENSREDPSLLWQAFGSATGVTRYYPATPWKTPDKIDLYDVRRRPWYIQGASSPKDMVILVDWRSLARCRSIPAYLFPQPSSLEHDTGGCFEAARSQCFCVFPQEYLDVLGRPMVLAGSEAKQVQWTNVYQDALGLGMVVTGTLPVFNLTMNGNTKNQLILGVMGVDVHLDEIKRLTPRYSLGANGYIFAIDPNGYLLLHPNLQPKLVNLPEPVTLDFLDAEVEDNNKEEIRRQMIDGRPGEMQVKTFIKSIDEQYMDEVYRGYTWTPINDTDYSLGLVLPLYNEYYMQADLSDVMLQLQYMQSLLPSSFESSGHVFLAPREYCKRLQLSDNNTQFLQNFLSLMLDISPESDEFSSSHTGAATRGIFVPSVADLLSLAWWTSSIKQDERLFLSCVLDVLVESFETKESSCVTIQSQFYFTNTTNSYNVLQDCGNCSRLFHAKRIEGTNLLFVVAETKYHPSCEENPCEVLSNARYRKGPTSCFDYSALENTSECGQGHSLQCSVGVLLFLQILLPLFQHLHVQTL
;
A
#
# COMPACT_ATOMS: atom_id res chain seq x y z
N MET A 1 65.71 13.64 -14.24
CA MET A 1 64.65 13.96 -15.21
C MET A 1 63.95 12.65 -15.45
N ASP A 2 62.68 12.60 -15.12
CA ASP A 2 61.61 11.79 -15.73
C ASP A 2 60.44 11.88 -14.75
N GLY A 3 59.68 12.95 -14.92
CA GLY A 3 58.37 13.13 -14.32
C GLY A 3 57.33 12.74 -15.36
N GLU A 4 56.66 11.64 -15.14
CA GLU A 4 55.36 11.36 -15.76
C GLU A 4 54.30 11.69 -14.72
N GLY A 5 53.57 12.78 -14.97
CA GLY A 5 52.43 13.18 -14.16
C GLY A 5 51.28 12.20 -14.39
N GLU A 6 50.73 11.67 -13.29
CA GLU A 6 49.43 11.03 -13.30
C GLU A 6 48.38 12.06 -13.74
N VAL A 7 47.70 11.76 -14.84
CA VAL A 7 46.51 12.49 -15.29
C VAL A 7 45.39 12.12 -14.32
N GLU A 8 45.01 13.05 -13.44
CA GLU A 8 43.83 12.91 -12.59
C GLU A 8 42.58 12.70 -13.45
N ASN A 9 41.87 11.59 -13.20
CA ASN A 9 40.58 11.28 -13.79
C ASN A 9 39.54 12.32 -13.35
N PRO A 10 38.88 13.07 -14.24
CA PRO A 10 37.88 14.04 -13.86
C PRO A 10 36.52 13.35 -13.77
N SER A 11 36.07 12.93 -12.58
CA SER A 11 34.64 12.92 -12.18
C SER A 11 34.37 12.09 -10.92
N HIS A 12 34.75 12.58 -9.74
CA HIS A 12 33.86 12.44 -8.59
C HIS A 12 33.24 13.80 -8.35
N ILE A 13 32.19 14.12 -9.12
CA ILE A 13 31.36 15.29 -8.83
C ILE A 13 30.71 14.99 -7.48
N LYS A 14 31.18 15.66 -6.43
CA LYS A 14 30.58 15.56 -5.11
C LYS A 14 29.22 16.25 -5.17
N LEU A 15 28.18 15.47 -5.35
CA LEU A 15 26.80 15.96 -5.35
C LEU A 15 26.42 16.36 -3.92
N GLU A 16 25.93 17.58 -3.74
CA GLU A 16 25.32 18.02 -2.49
C GLU A 16 23.84 17.63 -2.50
N PHE A 17 23.40 16.97 -1.43
CA PHE A 17 22.00 16.61 -1.23
C PHE A 17 21.47 17.39 -0.04
N VAL A 18 20.28 17.98 -0.19
CA VAL A 18 19.60 18.76 0.85
C VAL A 18 18.39 17.97 1.32
N TYR A 19 18.19 17.88 2.63
CA TYR A 19 17.01 17.23 3.18
C TYR A 19 15.76 18.05 2.86
N ASP A 20 14.78 17.43 2.20
CA ASP A 20 13.49 18.04 1.92
C ASP A 20 12.36 17.32 2.67
N PRO A 21 11.52 18.05 3.45
CA PRO A 21 10.44 17.46 4.23
C PRO A 21 9.30 16.88 3.37
N ASN A 22 9.06 17.40 2.17
CA ASN A 22 8.02 16.87 1.27
C ASN A 22 8.41 15.47 0.78
N PHE A 23 9.70 15.26 0.50
CA PHE A 23 10.23 13.97 0.03
C PHE A 23 10.66 13.03 1.18
N LYS A 24 10.71 13.53 2.42
CA LYS A 24 11.22 12.82 3.62
C LYS A 24 12.62 12.21 3.40
N ASN A 25 13.40 12.80 2.50
CA ASN A 25 14.69 12.27 2.07
C ASN A 25 15.63 13.39 1.59
N ASN A 26 16.90 13.06 1.42
CA ASN A 26 17.91 13.96 0.89
C ASN A 26 17.83 14.00 -0.63
N VAL A 27 17.52 15.16 -1.19
CA VAL A 27 17.28 15.34 -2.64
C VAL A 27 18.22 16.38 -3.24
N ASN A 28 18.39 16.28 -4.55
CA ASN A 28 19.15 17.22 -5.37
C ASN A 28 18.31 17.63 -6.58
N TYR A 29 17.98 18.92 -6.65
CA TYR A 29 17.18 19.53 -7.73
C TYR A 29 17.98 19.87 -8.99
N SER A 30 19.30 19.74 -8.96
CA SER A 30 20.18 20.08 -10.10
C SER A 30 20.35 18.94 -11.09
N TYR A 31 20.00 17.71 -10.71
CA TYR A 31 20.22 16.53 -11.54
C TYR A 31 19.07 15.52 -11.41
N THR A 32 18.96 14.64 -12.40
CA THR A 32 18.13 13.43 -12.35
C THR A 32 18.93 12.22 -11.88
N ALA A 33 18.27 11.31 -11.17
CA ALA A 33 18.86 10.02 -10.80
C ALA A 33 18.37 8.93 -11.75
N VAL A 34 19.22 7.93 -11.96
CA VAL A 34 18.89 6.77 -12.80
C VAL A 34 19.11 5.49 -12.00
N GLN A 35 18.07 4.66 -11.93
CA GLN A 35 18.08 3.34 -11.35
C GLN A 35 18.17 2.30 -12.47
N ILE A 36 19.14 1.40 -12.35
CA ILE A 36 19.39 0.31 -13.29
C ILE A 36 19.26 -0.99 -12.48
N PRO A 37 18.39 -1.93 -12.88
CA PRO A 37 18.27 -3.22 -12.21
C PRO A 37 19.56 -4.05 -12.33
N THR A 38 19.82 -4.91 -11.36
CA THR A 38 21.08 -5.66 -11.24
C THR A 38 21.37 -6.63 -12.38
N ASP A 39 20.32 -7.03 -13.10
CA ASP A 39 20.37 -8.17 -14.03
C ASP A 39 20.61 -7.75 -15.50
N ILE A 40 20.79 -6.45 -15.80
CA ILE A 40 20.82 -5.92 -17.18
C ILE A 40 22.24 -5.57 -17.65
N TYR A 41 22.54 -5.95 -18.92
CA TYR A 41 23.85 -5.77 -19.56
C TYR A 41 24.06 -4.36 -20.13
N LYS A 42 25.26 -3.80 -19.93
CA LYS A 42 25.60 -2.37 -20.17
C LYS A 42 25.43 -1.86 -21.61
N GLY A 43 25.45 -2.73 -22.63
CA GLY A 43 25.51 -2.32 -24.05
C GLY A 43 24.23 -1.63 -24.56
N VAL A 44 23.05 -2.16 -24.23
CA VAL A 44 21.75 -1.61 -24.67
C VAL A 44 21.38 -0.35 -23.88
N ILE A 45 21.84 -0.27 -22.63
CA ILE A 45 21.53 0.82 -21.69
C ILE A 45 22.11 2.17 -22.14
N LEU A 46 23.28 2.19 -22.79
CA LEU A 46 23.94 3.46 -23.13
C LEU A 46 23.10 4.34 -24.06
N ASN A 47 22.38 3.74 -25.01
CA ASN A 47 21.47 4.47 -25.89
C ASN A 47 20.30 5.05 -25.11
N GLU A 48 19.72 4.27 -24.18
CA GLU A 48 18.63 4.70 -23.31
C GLU A 48 19.04 5.89 -22.43
N LEU A 49 20.23 5.82 -21.82
CA LEU A 49 20.76 6.92 -21.01
C LEU A 49 20.96 8.22 -21.80
N ASN A 50 21.36 8.10 -23.07
CA ASN A 50 21.64 9.24 -23.93
C ASN A 50 20.36 9.98 -24.32
N TRP A 51 19.34 9.27 -24.82
CA TRP A 51 18.10 9.95 -25.25
C TRP A 51 17.23 10.41 -24.07
N THR A 52 17.20 9.64 -22.98
CA THR A 52 16.44 10.03 -21.77
C THR A 52 17.05 11.25 -21.05
N GLN A 53 18.27 11.67 -21.40
CA GLN A 53 18.87 12.88 -20.85
C GLN A 53 18.06 14.15 -21.15
N ALA A 54 17.34 14.19 -22.28
CA ALA A 54 16.49 15.32 -22.60
C ALA A 54 15.34 15.55 -21.59
N LEU A 55 14.93 14.49 -20.85
CA LEU A 55 13.86 14.57 -19.85
C LEU A 55 14.23 15.42 -18.63
N GLU A 56 15.54 15.55 -18.34
CA GLU A 56 16.02 16.31 -17.19
C GLU A 56 15.55 17.78 -17.22
N LYS A 57 15.59 18.42 -18.39
CA LYS A 57 15.10 19.78 -18.56
C LYS A 57 13.60 19.89 -18.28
N VAL A 58 12.82 18.91 -18.74
CA VAL A 58 11.36 18.89 -18.59
C VAL A 58 10.98 18.69 -17.13
N PHE A 59 11.62 17.74 -16.44
CA PHE A 59 11.36 17.51 -15.01
C PHE A 59 11.66 18.72 -14.14
N MET A 60 12.75 19.44 -14.45
CA MET A 60 13.09 20.69 -13.77
C MET A 60 12.08 21.81 -14.06
N GLU A 61 11.56 21.89 -15.28
CA GLU A 61 10.54 22.89 -15.66
C GLU A 61 9.22 22.62 -14.92
N ASN A 62 8.75 21.37 -14.92
CA ASN A 62 7.55 20.95 -14.18
C ASN A 62 7.64 21.28 -12.69
N SER A 63 8.79 21.03 -12.06
CA SER A 63 9.01 21.30 -10.64
C SER A 63 9.14 22.80 -10.33
N ARG A 64 9.49 23.64 -11.31
CA ARG A 64 9.49 25.10 -11.17
C ARG A 64 8.08 25.68 -11.32
N GLU A 65 7.26 25.08 -12.18
CA GLU A 65 5.86 25.44 -12.33
C GLU A 65 5.03 25.03 -11.11
N ASP A 66 5.24 23.81 -10.60
CA ASP A 66 4.57 23.29 -9.42
C ASP A 66 5.56 22.75 -8.37
N PRO A 67 5.83 23.54 -7.30
CA PRO A 67 6.69 23.11 -6.19
C PRO A 67 6.11 21.98 -5.32
N SER A 68 4.81 21.68 -5.42
CA SER A 68 4.15 20.60 -4.66
C SER A 68 4.32 19.22 -5.29
N LEU A 69 4.82 19.18 -6.53
CA LEU A 69 4.97 17.97 -7.32
C LEU A 69 6.07 17.07 -6.72
N LEU A 70 5.72 15.79 -6.52
CA LEU A 70 6.59 14.80 -5.92
C LEU A 70 7.45 14.10 -6.98
N TRP A 71 7.71 12.80 -6.83
CA TRP A 71 8.58 12.06 -7.76
C TRP A 71 7.97 12.05 -9.15
N GLN A 72 8.78 12.49 -10.12
CA GLN A 72 8.53 12.30 -11.54
C GLN A 72 9.43 11.17 -12.00
N ALA A 73 8.85 10.13 -12.60
CA ALA A 73 9.60 8.97 -13.05
C ALA A 73 9.27 8.59 -14.49
N PHE A 74 10.30 8.20 -15.24
CA PHE A 74 10.17 7.52 -16.52
C PHE A 74 10.76 6.12 -16.39
N GLY A 75 9.92 5.10 -16.55
CA GLY A 75 10.35 3.71 -16.66
C GLY A 75 10.47 3.33 -18.12
N SER A 76 11.66 2.94 -18.57
CA SER A 76 11.89 2.43 -19.93
C SER A 76 11.44 0.97 -20.06
N ALA A 77 11.03 0.56 -21.26
CA ALA A 77 10.77 -0.84 -21.60
C ALA A 77 12.03 -1.72 -21.44
N THR A 78 13.22 -1.11 -21.46
CA THR A 78 14.48 -1.79 -21.17
C THR A 78 14.72 -2.05 -19.67
N GLY A 79 13.87 -1.52 -18.78
CA GLY A 79 14.00 -1.66 -17.32
C GLY A 79 14.77 -0.53 -16.62
N VAL A 80 15.31 0.44 -17.37
CA VAL A 80 15.99 1.62 -16.80
C VAL A 80 14.94 2.62 -16.30
N THR A 81 15.10 3.11 -15.07
CA THR A 81 14.21 4.12 -14.48
C THR A 81 14.96 5.42 -14.27
N ARG A 82 14.47 6.53 -14.81
CA ARG A 82 14.98 7.87 -14.50
C ARG A 82 13.95 8.62 -13.67
N TYR A 83 14.37 9.22 -12.56
CA TYR A 83 13.48 9.98 -11.69
C TYR A 83 14.09 11.31 -11.22
N TYR A 84 13.20 12.23 -10.84
CA TYR A 84 13.53 13.58 -10.39
C TYR A 84 12.70 13.94 -9.15
N PRO A 85 13.27 14.65 -8.14
CA PRO A 85 14.68 15.07 -8.03
C PRO A 85 15.65 13.88 -7.83
N ALA A 86 16.96 14.11 -7.88
CA ALA A 86 17.92 13.03 -7.62
C ALA A 86 18.01 12.74 -6.11
N THR A 87 17.84 11.48 -5.71
CA THR A 87 18.13 10.99 -4.35
C THR A 87 19.06 9.79 -4.45
N PRO A 88 19.97 9.57 -3.47
CA PRO A 88 20.63 8.28 -3.36
C PRO A 88 19.56 7.17 -3.21
N TRP A 89 19.75 6.10 -3.97
CA TRP A 89 18.89 4.92 -3.86
C TRP A 89 19.15 4.24 -2.51
N LYS A 90 18.08 3.90 -1.77
CA LYS A 90 18.18 3.16 -0.52
C LYS A 90 18.61 1.73 -0.83
N THR A 91 19.92 1.47 -0.85
CA THR A 91 20.42 0.09 -0.98
C THR A 91 20.14 -0.65 0.32
N PRO A 92 19.29 -1.68 0.34
CA PRO A 92 19.19 -2.55 1.51
C PRO A 92 20.52 -3.29 1.69
N ASP A 93 20.78 -3.83 2.89
CA ASP A 93 21.90 -4.77 3.14
C ASP A 93 21.79 -6.07 2.31
N LYS A 94 20.72 -6.21 1.51
CA LYS A 94 20.42 -7.30 0.59
C LYS A 94 20.38 -6.78 -0.84
N ILE A 95 20.62 -7.68 -1.80
CA ILE A 95 20.54 -7.40 -3.24
C ILE A 95 19.16 -6.82 -3.55
N ASP A 96 19.14 -5.62 -4.14
CA ASP A 96 17.91 -5.00 -4.62
C ASP A 96 17.44 -5.66 -5.91
N LEU A 97 16.24 -6.22 -5.89
CA LEU A 97 15.58 -6.86 -7.03
C LEU A 97 14.54 -5.91 -7.67
N TYR A 98 14.65 -4.60 -7.44
CA TYR A 98 13.78 -3.61 -8.06
C TYR A 98 13.90 -3.65 -9.59
N ASP A 99 12.77 -3.92 -10.25
CA ASP A 99 12.56 -3.77 -11.69
C ASP A 99 11.30 -2.94 -11.91
N VAL A 100 11.40 -1.86 -12.69
CA VAL A 100 10.29 -0.95 -12.96
C VAL A 100 9.14 -1.63 -13.71
N ARG A 101 9.46 -2.60 -14.56
CA ARG A 101 8.48 -3.30 -15.40
C ARG A 101 7.55 -4.20 -14.58
N ARG A 102 7.94 -4.52 -13.35
CA ARG A 102 7.13 -5.29 -12.39
C ARG A 102 6.27 -4.40 -11.51
N ARG A 103 6.43 -3.08 -11.58
CA ARG A 103 5.71 -2.17 -10.71
C ARG A 103 4.26 -2.04 -11.20
N PRO A 104 3.27 -2.03 -10.29
CA PRO A 104 1.86 -1.92 -10.65
C PRO A 104 1.58 -0.72 -11.57
N TRP A 105 2.22 0.42 -11.29
CA TRP A 105 2.09 1.64 -12.10
C TRP A 105 2.58 1.46 -13.54
N TYR A 106 3.69 0.76 -13.75
CA TYR A 106 4.18 0.48 -15.09
C TYR A 106 3.24 -0.48 -15.83
N ILE A 107 2.81 -1.55 -15.19
CA ILE A 107 1.95 -2.58 -15.80
C ILE A 107 0.61 -2.00 -16.24
N GLN A 108 0.02 -1.14 -15.40
CA GLN A 108 -1.25 -0.47 -15.68
C GLN A 108 -1.14 0.50 -16.86
N GLY A 109 -0.06 1.28 -16.94
CA GLY A 109 0.17 2.17 -18.07
C GLY A 109 0.59 1.45 -19.36
N ALA A 110 1.20 0.26 -19.26
CA ALA A 110 1.74 -0.47 -20.41
C ALA A 110 0.70 -1.32 -21.17
N SER A 111 -0.39 -1.72 -20.52
CA SER A 111 -1.40 -2.61 -21.14
C SER A 111 -2.80 -2.37 -20.57
N SER A 112 -3.84 -2.67 -21.37
CA SER A 112 -5.22 -2.69 -20.88
C SER A 112 -5.49 -3.88 -19.95
N PRO A 113 -6.53 -3.82 -19.09
CA PRO A 113 -6.96 -4.95 -18.29
C PRO A 113 -7.29 -6.19 -19.13
N LYS A 114 -7.05 -7.37 -18.56
CA LYS A 114 -7.03 -8.63 -19.29
C LYS A 114 -7.51 -9.80 -18.44
N ASP A 115 -8.21 -10.71 -19.08
CA ASP A 115 -8.59 -12.00 -18.52
C ASP A 115 -7.59 -13.06 -18.98
N MET A 116 -6.71 -13.51 -18.07
CA MET A 116 -5.68 -14.50 -18.36
C MET A 116 -6.05 -15.86 -17.78
N VAL A 117 -5.89 -16.91 -18.58
CA VAL A 117 -6.01 -18.31 -18.12
C VAL A 117 -4.64 -18.97 -18.19
N ILE A 118 -4.13 -19.42 -17.03
CA ILE A 118 -2.86 -20.13 -16.96
C ILE A 118 -3.14 -21.63 -17.15
N LEU A 119 -2.72 -22.17 -18.30
CA LEU A 119 -2.80 -23.59 -18.58
C LEU A 119 -1.50 -24.27 -18.16
N VAL A 120 -1.56 -25.15 -17.17
CA VAL A 120 -0.40 -25.93 -16.69
C VAL A 120 -0.52 -27.37 -17.17
N ASP A 121 0.40 -27.82 -18.01
CA ASP A 121 0.49 -29.24 -18.38
C ASP A 121 1.11 -30.04 -17.24
N TRP A 122 0.28 -30.83 -16.54
CA TRP A 122 0.73 -31.69 -15.45
C TRP A 122 1.38 -33.00 -15.92
N ARG A 123 1.33 -33.32 -17.23
CA ARG A 123 1.87 -34.58 -17.75
C ARG A 123 3.41 -34.60 -17.77
N SER A 124 4.07 -33.44 -17.78
CA SER A 124 5.53 -33.30 -17.78
C SER A 124 6.15 -33.30 -16.37
N LEU A 125 5.41 -32.87 -15.34
CA LEU A 125 5.92 -32.74 -13.97
C LEU A 125 6.09 -34.07 -13.23
N ALA A 126 5.38 -35.13 -13.67
CA ALA A 126 5.59 -36.49 -13.17
C ALA A 126 6.95 -37.11 -13.56
N ARG A 127 7.76 -36.42 -14.39
CA ARG A 127 9.05 -36.93 -14.89
C ARG A 127 10.25 -36.03 -14.53
N CYS A 128 10.15 -35.21 -13.49
CA CYS A 128 11.26 -34.43 -12.94
C CYS A 128 12.16 -35.26 -11.99
N ARG A 129 12.75 -36.34 -12.52
CA ARG A 129 14.07 -36.84 -12.11
C ARG A 129 14.71 -37.40 -13.39
N SER A 130 15.66 -36.66 -13.95
CA SER A 130 16.46 -36.96 -15.16
C SER A 130 15.82 -36.59 -16.51
N ILE A 131 16.43 -35.60 -17.19
CA ILE A 131 16.30 -35.28 -18.63
C ILE A 131 16.80 -36.51 -19.45
N PRO A 132 16.27 -36.85 -20.67
CA PRO A 132 15.86 -35.95 -21.73
C PRO A 132 14.45 -36.12 -22.31
N ALA A 133 14.00 -34.99 -22.87
CA ALA A 133 12.79 -34.80 -23.65
C ALA A 133 12.78 -35.66 -24.92
N TYR A 134 11.64 -36.31 -25.17
CA TYR A 134 11.19 -36.63 -26.52
C TYR A 134 9.65 -36.54 -26.59
N LEU A 135 9.23 -35.77 -27.60
CA LEU A 135 7.96 -35.77 -28.35
C LEU A 135 6.64 -35.41 -27.62
N PHE A 136 6.20 -34.18 -27.87
CA PHE A 136 4.85 -33.92 -28.39
C PHE A 136 4.96 -33.10 -29.70
N PRO A 137 3.97 -33.18 -30.61
CA PRO A 137 4.00 -32.46 -31.88
C PRO A 137 3.81 -30.96 -31.67
N GLN A 138 4.33 -30.18 -32.61
CA GLN A 138 4.39 -28.72 -32.61
C GLN A 138 3.04 -28.04 -32.28
N PRO A 139 3.00 -27.02 -31.40
CA PRO A 139 1.88 -26.10 -31.28
C PRO A 139 1.92 -24.96 -32.32
N SER A 140 2.86 -24.98 -33.26
CA SER A 140 3.05 -23.89 -34.24
C SER A 140 1.83 -23.64 -35.15
N SER A 141 0.91 -24.61 -35.28
CA SER A 141 -0.30 -24.44 -36.10
C SER A 141 -1.50 -23.85 -35.35
N LEU A 142 -1.48 -23.74 -34.01
CA LEU A 142 -2.55 -23.07 -33.26
C LEU A 142 -2.22 -21.57 -33.01
N GLU A 143 -0.95 -21.20 -33.11
CA GLU A 143 -0.40 -19.91 -32.66
C GLU A 143 -0.46 -18.82 -33.73
N HIS A 144 -0.11 -19.16 -34.98
CA HIS A 144 -0.28 -18.25 -36.12
C HIS A 144 -1.74 -17.88 -36.36
N ASP A 145 -2.68 -18.77 -35.99
CA ASP A 145 -4.11 -18.54 -36.12
C ASP A 145 -4.71 -17.74 -34.96
N THR A 146 -4.03 -17.68 -33.79
CA THR A 146 -4.54 -17.01 -32.57
C THR A 146 -3.81 -15.71 -32.21
N GLY A 147 -2.68 -15.38 -32.84
CA GLY A 147 -1.94 -14.13 -32.61
C GLY A 147 -1.14 -14.08 -31.30
N GLY A 148 -0.91 -15.22 -30.63
CA GLY A 148 -0.21 -15.32 -29.35
C GLY A 148 1.32 -15.50 -29.42
N CYS A 149 2.00 -15.49 -28.27
CA CYS A 149 3.45 -15.75 -28.11
C CYS A 149 3.71 -16.91 -27.12
N PHE A 150 4.77 -17.71 -27.35
CA PHE A 150 5.16 -18.83 -26.49
C PHE A 150 6.63 -18.77 -26.07
N GLU A 151 6.94 -19.06 -24.79
CA GLU A 151 8.32 -19.24 -24.31
C GLU A 151 8.46 -20.27 -23.17
N ALA A 152 9.56 -21.03 -23.17
CA ALA A 152 9.84 -22.11 -22.22
C ALA A 152 10.94 -21.71 -21.20
N ALA A 153 10.66 -21.86 -19.90
CA ALA A 153 11.52 -21.37 -18.83
C ALA A 153 12.60 -22.36 -18.35
N ARG A 154 13.77 -21.83 -17.97
CA ARG A 154 14.80 -22.48 -17.14
C ARG A 154 14.75 -21.91 -15.72
N SER A 155 15.07 -22.70 -14.68
CA SER A 155 14.86 -22.34 -13.27
C SER A 155 15.52 -21.03 -12.79
N GLN A 156 16.55 -20.55 -13.49
CA GLN A 156 17.27 -19.31 -13.17
C GLN A 156 16.70 -18.07 -13.87
N CYS A 157 15.70 -18.26 -14.73
CA CYS A 157 15.13 -17.26 -15.62
C CYS A 157 13.69 -16.87 -15.25
N PHE A 158 13.11 -17.42 -14.18
CA PHE A 158 11.71 -17.18 -13.83
C PHE A 158 11.39 -15.69 -13.55
N CYS A 159 12.40 -14.88 -13.24
CA CYS A 159 12.27 -13.46 -12.95
C CYS A 159 12.10 -12.56 -14.19
N VAL A 160 12.67 -12.92 -15.34
CA VAL A 160 12.68 -12.06 -16.55
C VAL A 160 11.51 -12.40 -17.49
N PHE A 161 11.11 -13.68 -17.53
CA PHE A 161 10.22 -14.23 -18.56
C PHE A 161 8.73 -13.88 -18.45
N PRO A 162 8.11 -13.66 -17.26
CA PRO A 162 6.69 -13.32 -17.20
C PRO A 162 6.40 -11.84 -17.49
N GLN A 163 7.25 -11.10 -18.20
CA GLN A 163 7.06 -9.64 -18.46
C GLN A 163 6.97 -9.26 -19.94
N GLU A 164 7.61 -10.01 -20.85
CA GLU A 164 7.65 -9.66 -22.28
C GLU A 164 6.28 -9.76 -22.96
N TYR A 165 5.33 -10.47 -22.35
CA TYR A 165 3.96 -10.53 -22.88
C TYR A 165 3.28 -9.14 -22.87
N LEU A 166 3.69 -8.22 -21.98
CA LEU A 166 3.13 -6.86 -21.94
C LEU A 166 3.46 -6.07 -23.21
N ASP A 167 4.62 -6.32 -23.81
CA ASP A 167 5.03 -5.66 -25.06
C ASP A 167 4.15 -6.10 -26.24
N VAL A 168 3.59 -7.31 -26.19
CA VAL A 168 2.62 -7.80 -27.18
C VAL A 168 1.25 -7.19 -26.94
N LEU A 169 0.78 -7.20 -25.69
CA LEU A 169 -0.54 -6.64 -25.33
C LEU A 169 -0.62 -5.12 -25.52
N GLY A 170 0.51 -4.42 -25.48
CA GLY A 170 0.57 -2.98 -25.73
C GLY A 170 0.39 -2.58 -27.20
N ARG A 171 0.51 -3.50 -28.18
CA ARG A 171 0.54 -3.15 -29.61
C ARG A 171 -0.74 -2.48 -30.12
N PRO A 172 -1.96 -2.97 -29.82
CA PRO A 172 -3.19 -2.29 -30.24
C PRO A 172 -3.32 -0.90 -29.63
N MET A 173 -2.87 -0.74 -28.39
CA MET A 173 -2.85 0.55 -27.68
C MET A 173 -1.93 1.57 -28.36
N VAL A 174 -0.74 1.17 -28.83
CA VAL A 174 0.16 2.04 -29.60
C VAL A 174 -0.48 2.48 -30.92
N LEU A 175 -1.22 1.58 -31.57
CA LEU A 175 -1.90 1.85 -32.85
C LEU A 175 -3.09 2.80 -32.71
N ALA A 176 -3.78 2.80 -31.58
CA ALA A 176 -4.84 3.76 -31.25
C ALA A 176 -4.32 5.21 -31.08
N GLY A 177 -3.00 5.39 -30.91
CA GLY A 177 -2.37 6.70 -30.96
C GLY A 177 -2.85 7.63 -29.85
N SER A 178 -3.37 8.81 -30.20
CA SER A 178 -3.79 9.81 -29.20
C SER A 178 -4.95 9.36 -28.33
N GLU A 179 -5.83 8.48 -28.81
CA GLU A 179 -7.00 8.00 -28.04
C GLU A 179 -6.58 7.12 -26.85
N ALA A 180 -5.43 6.46 -26.96
CA ALA A 180 -4.86 5.63 -25.91
C ALA A 180 -4.06 6.40 -24.86
N LYS A 181 -3.76 7.68 -25.09
CA LYS A 181 -3.02 8.52 -24.13
C LYS A 181 -3.95 9.09 -23.06
N GLN A 182 -4.50 8.20 -22.26
CA GLN A 182 -5.33 8.55 -21.10
C GLN A 182 -4.54 8.33 -19.82
N VAL A 183 -4.63 9.29 -18.90
CA VAL A 183 -3.99 9.17 -17.59
C VAL A 183 -4.74 8.13 -16.78
N GLN A 184 -4.02 7.13 -16.28
CA GLN A 184 -4.58 6.11 -15.41
C GLN A 184 -3.96 6.20 -14.02
N TRP A 185 -4.82 6.18 -13.00
CA TRP A 185 -4.41 6.22 -11.61
C TRP A 185 -4.29 4.82 -11.03
N THR A 186 -3.21 4.57 -10.30
CA THR A 186 -2.99 3.29 -9.64
C THR A 186 -3.79 3.14 -8.35
N ASN A 187 -3.93 1.91 -7.89
CA ASN A 187 -4.28 1.63 -6.50
C ASN A 187 -3.21 2.19 -5.56
N VAL A 188 -3.57 2.35 -4.29
CA VAL A 188 -2.63 2.83 -3.27
C VAL A 188 -1.54 1.79 -3.05
N TYR A 189 -0.28 2.22 -3.08
CA TYR A 189 0.86 1.35 -2.81
C TYR A 189 1.95 2.10 -2.03
N GLN A 190 2.91 1.36 -1.47
CA GLN A 190 4.05 1.95 -0.78
C GLN A 190 5.14 2.35 -1.77
N ASP A 191 5.55 3.61 -1.73
CA ASP A 191 6.64 4.13 -2.57
C ASP A 191 7.98 3.44 -2.25
N ALA A 192 8.73 3.14 -3.31
CA ALA A 192 10.04 2.50 -3.24
C ALA A 192 11.13 3.40 -2.65
N LEU A 193 11.02 4.72 -2.81
CA LEU A 193 11.97 5.68 -2.23
C LEU A 193 11.65 6.00 -0.75
N GLY A 194 10.52 5.50 -0.26
CA GLY A 194 10.10 5.59 1.14
C GLY A 194 9.34 6.87 1.49
N LEU A 195 8.66 7.48 0.52
CA LEU A 195 7.77 8.62 0.75
C LEU A 195 6.59 8.26 1.67
N GLY A 196 6.09 7.03 1.52
CA GLY A 196 4.93 6.50 2.23
C GLY A 196 3.93 5.87 1.27
N MET A 197 2.64 6.00 1.57
CA MET A 197 1.56 5.54 0.70
C MET A 197 1.33 6.56 -0.40
N VAL A 198 1.32 6.11 -1.66
CA VAL A 198 1.17 6.96 -2.84
C VAL A 198 0.16 6.37 -3.82
N VAL A 199 -0.36 7.24 -4.68
CA VAL A 199 -0.99 6.87 -5.95
C VAL A 199 -0.22 7.53 -7.09
N THR A 200 -0.08 6.83 -8.21
CA THR A 200 0.69 7.33 -9.35
C THR A 200 -0.24 7.52 -10.53
N GLY A 201 -0.20 8.71 -11.13
CA GLY A 201 -0.80 8.95 -12.44
C GLY A 201 0.15 8.49 -13.53
N THR A 202 -0.29 7.59 -14.39
CA THR A 202 0.57 6.92 -15.38
C THR A 202 0.13 7.23 -16.81
N LEU A 203 1.11 7.33 -17.71
CA LEU A 203 0.87 7.60 -19.14
C LEU A 203 1.90 6.84 -20.00
N PRO A 204 1.48 6.05 -21.00
CA PRO A 204 2.40 5.35 -21.88
C PRO A 204 3.10 6.30 -22.88
N VAL A 205 4.37 6.01 -23.16
CA VAL A 205 5.19 6.71 -24.15
C VAL A 205 5.39 5.80 -25.35
N PHE A 206 4.93 6.23 -26.52
CA PHE A 206 4.97 5.42 -27.74
C PHE A 206 6.21 5.70 -28.58
N ASN A 207 6.73 4.66 -29.22
CA ASN A 207 7.78 4.81 -30.21
C ASN A 207 7.18 5.23 -31.56
N LEU A 208 7.36 6.50 -31.93
CA LEU A 208 6.81 7.07 -33.16
C LEU A 208 7.73 6.94 -34.39
N THR A 209 8.86 6.24 -34.26
CA THR A 209 9.77 6.01 -35.39
C THR A 209 9.10 5.15 -36.47
N MET A 210 9.33 5.51 -37.74
CA MET A 210 8.79 4.81 -38.90
C MET A 210 9.92 4.04 -39.59
N ASN A 211 9.78 2.71 -39.69
CA ASN A 211 10.70 1.86 -40.44
C ASN A 211 10.10 1.57 -41.82
N GLY A 212 10.30 2.51 -42.76
CA GLY A 212 9.65 2.41 -44.08
C GLY A 212 8.13 2.63 -43.99
N ASN A 213 7.33 1.64 -44.36
CA ASN A 213 5.86 1.72 -44.36
C ASN A 213 5.20 1.22 -43.05
N THR A 214 5.95 0.61 -42.14
CA THR A 214 5.43 0.10 -40.87
C THR A 214 5.80 1.03 -39.72
N LYS A 215 4.79 1.40 -38.91
CA LYS A 215 4.99 2.09 -37.64
C LYS A 215 5.48 1.07 -36.60
N ASN A 216 6.41 1.46 -35.75
CA ASN A 216 6.78 0.65 -34.60
C ASN A 216 5.59 0.53 -33.64
N GLN A 217 5.32 -0.69 -33.16
CA GLN A 217 4.15 -1.03 -32.36
C GLN A 217 4.47 -1.21 -30.87
N LEU A 218 5.67 -0.82 -30.45
CA LEU A 218 6.15 -0.97 -29.08
C LEU A 218 6.11 0.36 -28.33
N ILE A 219 5.92 0.27 -27.02
CA ILE A 219 6.09 1.39 -26.10
C ILE A 219 7.59 1.62 -25.85
N LEU A 220 8.00 2.88 -25.68
CA LEU A 220 9.33 3.21 -25.15
C LEU A 220 9.38 3.01 -23.63
N GLY A 221 8.24 3.16 -22.98
CA GLY A 221 8.12 3.10 -21.53
C GLY A 221 6.84 3.76 -21.03
N VAL A 222 6.80 3.99 -19.72
CA VAL A 222 5.67 4.63 -19.02
C VAL A 222 6.21 5.78 -18.19
N MET A 223 5.56 6.93 -18.27
CA MET A 223 5.78 8.05 -17.36
C MET A 223 4.81 7.94 -16.18
N GLY A 224 5.31 8.23 -14.98
CA GLY A 224 4.56 8.24 -13.74
C GLY A 224 4.84 9.51 -12.93
N VAL A 225 3.81 10.07 -12.31
CA VAL A 225 3.92 11.14 -11.31
C VAL A 225 3.21 10.70 -10.05
N ASP A 226 3.90 10.79 -8.92
CA ASP A 226 3.37 10.38 -7.63
C ASP A 226 2.58 11.49 -6.94
N VAL A 227 1.48 11.09 -6.29
CA VAL A 227 0.72 11.91 -5.36
C VAL A 227 0.70 11.20 -4.02
N HIS A 228 1.24 11.86 -3.00
CA HIS A 228 1.26 11.31 -1.64
C HIS A 228 -0.12 11.43 -1.00
N LEU A 229 -0.55 10.37 -0.28
CA LEU A 229 -1.88 10.34 0.32
C LEU A 229 -2.12 11.49 1.32
N ASP A 230 -1.08 11.99 2.00
CA ASP A 230 -1.24 13.08 2.95
C ASP A 230 -1.61 14.41 2.27
N GLU A 231 -1.23 14.61 1.01
CA GLU A 231 -1.65 15.80 0.25
C GLU A 231 -3.16 15.75 -0.05
N ILE A 232 -3.67 14.58 -0.43
CA ILE A 232 -5.12 14.36 -0.60
C ILE A 232 -5.86 14.51 0.75
N LYS A 233 -5.24 14.08 1.86
CA LYS A 233 -5.80 14.29 3.21
C LYS A 233 -5.84 15.76 3.62
N ARG A 234 -4.88 16.58 3.19
CA ARG A 234 -4.88 18.03 3.45
C ARG A 234 -6.04 18.75 2.75
N LEU A 235 -6.42 18.28 1.57
CA LEU A 235 -7.59 18.78 0.84
C LEU A 235 -8.93 18.41 1.50
N THR A 236 -8.95 17.44 2.41
CA THR A 236 -10.16 16.94 3.07
C THR A 236 -10.19 17.35 4.55
N PRO A 237 -10.86 18.46 4.92
CA PRO A 237 -10.84 18.96 6.30
C PRO A 237 -11.60 18.01 7.23
N ARG A 238 -10.89 17.30 8.10
CA ARG A 238 -11.49 16.37 9.08
C ARG A 238 -12.03 17.10 10.31
N TYR A 239 -11.43 18.23 10.66
CA TYR A 239 -11.63 18.85 11.96
C TYR A 239 -12.97 19.58 12.12
N SER A 240 -13.58 20.02 11.02
CA SER A 240 -14.92 20.61 11.02
C SER A 240 -16.02 19.56 11.15
N LEU A 241 -15.75 18.31 10.79
CA LEU A 241 -16.72 17.20 10.74
C LEU A 241 -16.97 16.56 12.13
N GLY A 242 -16.11 16.89 13.10
CA GLY A 242 -16.12 16.32 14.44
C GLY A 242 -15.54 14.90 14.50
N ALA A 243 -15.66 14.28 15.69
CA ALA A 243 -14.99 13.02 16.01
C ALA A 243 -15.42 11.80 15.19
N ASN A 244 -16.72 11.75 14.91
CA ASN A 244 -17.35 10.61 14.27
C ASN A 244 -17.58 10.84 12.77
N GLY A 245 -17.27 12.05 12.28
CA GLY A 245 -17.36 12.40 10.88
C GLY A 245 -16.06 12.10 10.14
N TYR A 246 -16.15 11.52 8.96
CA TYR A 246 -14.99 11.23 8.13
C TYR A 246 -15.35 11.26 6.65
N ILE A 247 -14.32 11.48 5.85
CA ILE A 247 -14.38 11.42 4.40
C ILE A 247 -13.68 10.14 3.97
N PHE A 248 -14.26 9.47 2.98
CA PHE A 248 -13.68 8.30 2.34
C PHE A 248 -13.75 8.47 0.82
N ALA A 249 -12.87 7.79 0.10
CA ALA A 249 -12.85 7.81 -1.36
C ALA A 249 -12.71 6.38 -1.88
N ILE A 250 -13.48 6.03 -2.91
CA ILE A 250 -13.54 4.68 -3.48
C ILE A 250 -13.21 4.74 -4.98
N ASP A 251 -12.50 3.73 -5.47
CA ASP A 251 -12.27 3.47 -6.89
C ASP A 251 -13.46 2.70 -7.54
N PRO A 252 -13.48 2.51 -8.88
CA PRO A 252 -14.51 1.72 -9.57
C PRO A 252 -14.55 0.22 -9.20
N ASN A 253 -13.50 -0.29 -8.54
CA ASN A 253 -13.42 -1.68 -8.08
C ASN A 253 -13.98 -1.85 -6.66
N GLY A 254 -14.20 -0.76 -5.92
CA GLY A 254 -14.63 -0.73 -4.52
C GLY A 254 -13.50 -0.55 -3.49
N TYR A 255 -12.25 -0.43 -3.93
CA TYR A 255 -11.09 -0.21 -3.07
C TYR A 255 -11.01 1.23 -2.57
N LEU A 256 -10.57 1.37 -1.33
CA LEU A 256 -10.46 2.65 -0.65
C LEU A 256 -9.15 3.36 -1.00
N LEU A 257 -9.28 4.60 -1.50
CA LEU A 257 -8.19 5.56 -1.62
C LEU A 257 -7.93 6.29 -0.30
N LEU A 258 -9.00 6.69 0.38
CA LEU A 258 -8.96 7.36 1.68
C LEU A 258 -9.93 6.71 2.64
N HIS A 259 -9.48 6.37 3.84
CA HIS A 259 -10.33 5.92 4.94
C HIS A 259 -9.58 6.04 6.28
N PRO A 260 -10.23 6.33 7.42
CA PRO A 260 -9.58 6.33 8.73
C PRO A 260 -8.93 4.98 9.09
N ASN A 261 -9.57 3.87 8.71
CA ASN A 261 -9.06 2.51 8.95
C ASN A 261 -8.02 2.05 7.92
N LEU A 262 -7.67 2.89 6.93
CA LEU A 262 -6.58 2.58 5.99
C LEU A 262 -5.25 2.88 6.67
N GLN A 263 -4.66 1.86 7.30
CA GLN A 263 -3.36 1.98 7.96
C GLN A 263 -2.23 1.60 6.99
N PRO A 264 -1.11 2.34 6.99
CA PRO A 264 0.08 1.93 6.26
C PRO A 264 0.65 0.67 6.93
N LYS A 265 0.46 -0.51 6.32
CA LYS A 265 1.12 -1.73 6.80
C LYS A 265 2.58 -1.68 6.35
N LEU A 266 3.48 -1.89 7.31
CA LEU A 266 4.94 -1.84 7.10
C LEU A 266 5.44 -3.11 6.40
N VAL A 267 5.02 -3.35 5.17
CA VAL A 267 5.41 -4.55 4.44
C VAL A 267 6.23 -4.15 3.22
N ASN A 268 7.51 -4.55 3.21
CA ASN A 268 8.44 -4.41 2.08
C ASN A 268 8.06 -5.26 0.85
N LEU A 269 6.78 -5.60 0.67
CA LEU A 269 6.29 -6.34 -0.49
C LEU A 269 5.74 -5.35 -1.52
N PRO A 270 5.98 -5.58 -2.83
CA PRO A 270 5.53 -4.71 -3.92
C PRO A 270 4.01 -4.78 -4.19
N GLU A 271 3.24 -5.40 -3.29
CA GLU A 271 1.80 -5.59 -3.46
C GLU A 271 1.04 -4.31 -3.11
N PRO A 272 0.06 -3.90 -3.94
CA PRO A 272 -0.76 -2.73 -3.64
C PRO A 272 -1.66 -2.99 -2.43
N VAL A 273 -1.89 -1.95 -1.63
CA VAL A 273 -2.78 -2.01 -0.47
C VAL A 273 -4.22 -1.85 -0.97
N THR A 274 -4.90 -2.98 -1.15
CA THR A 274 -6.25 -3.05 -1.70
C THR A 274 -7.25 -3.43 -0.60
N LEU A 275 -7.65 -2.44 0.20
CA LEU A 275 -8.70 -2.59 1.21
C LEU A 275 -10.05 -2.15 0.61
N ASP A 276 -11.04 -3.05 0.57
CA ASP A 276 -12.40 -2.71 0.12
C ASP A 276 -13.14 -1.92 1.20
N PHE A 277 -14.10 -1.08 0.79
CA PHE A 277 -14.98 -0.35 1.69
C PHE A 277 -15.74 -1.27 2.66
N LEU A 278 -16.23 -2.41 2.16
CA LEU A 278 -16.97 -3.39 2.95
C LEU A 278 -16.07 -4.18 3.92
N ASP A 279 -14.75 -4.21 3.70
CA ASP A 279 -13.80 -4.84 4.64
C ASP A 279 -13.33 -3.84 5.70
N ALA A 280 -13.27 -2.55 5.35
CA ALA A 280 -12.86 -1.49 6.27
C ALA A 280 -13.94 -1.16 7.31
N GLU A 281 -15.20 -1.38 6.98
CA GLU A 281 -16.35 -1.16 7.84
C GLU A 281 -17.14 -2.45 8.07
N VAL A 282 -18.08 -2.45 9.01
CA VAL A 282 -19.02 -3.57 9.15
C VAL A 282 -19.95 -3.60 7.93
N GLU A 283 -20.02 -4.76 7.27
CA GLU A 283 -20.88 -5.01 6.11
C GLU A 283 -22.37 -4.83 6.44
N ASP A 284 -23.10 -4.17 5.56
CA ASP A 284 -24.55 -3.94 5.64
C ASP A 284 -25.10 -3.86 4.21
N ASN A 285 -26.28 -4.44 3.96
CA ASN A 285 -27.00 -4.37 2.68
C ASN A 285 -27.16 -2.92 2.19
N ASN A 286 -27.40 -1.97 3.11
CA ASN A 286 -27.50 -0.55 2.75
C ASN A 286 -26.17 -0.03 2.22
N LYS A 287 -25.03 -0.43 2.82
CA LYS A 287 -23.70 -0.01 2.38
C LYS A 287 -23.28 -0.65 1.06
N GLU A 288 -23.73 -1.87 0.78
CA GLU A 288 -23.54 -2.49 -0.53
C GLU A 288 -24.21 -1.66 -1.64
N GLU A 289 -25.41 -1.15 -1.38
CA GLU A 289 -26.11 -0.27 -2.32
C GLU A 289 -25.39 1.08 -2.49
N ILE A 290 -24.89 1.69 -1.40
CA ILE A 290 -24.05 2.91 -1.48
C ILE A 290 -22.83 2.65 -2.37
N ARG A 291 -22.10 1.57 -2.08
CA ARG A 291 -20.90 1.17 -2.83
C ARG A 291 -21.23 1.00 -4.31
N ARG A 292 -22.34 0.36 -4.64
CA ARG A 292 -22.79 0.18 -6.03
C ARG A 292 -23.08 1.52 -6.72
N GLN A 293 -23.82 2.42 -6.07
CA GLN A 293 -24.14 3.73 -6.64
C GLN A 293 -22.91 4.61 -6.83
N MET A 294 -21.95 4.55 -5.90
CA MET A 294 -20.65 5.23 -6.03
C MET A 294 -19.83 4.68 -7.19
N ILE A 295 -19.76 3.36 -7.37
CA ILE A 295 -19.07 2.72 -8.51
C ILE A 295 -19.73 3.11 -9.85
N ASP A 296 -21.05 3.24 -9.87
CA ASP A 296 -21.80 3.69 -11.04
C ASP A 296 -21.62 5.20 -11.32
N GLY A 297 -21.00 5.96 -10.41
CA GLY A 297 -20.77 7.40 -10.53
C GLY A 297 -22.03 8.24 -10.31
N ARG A 298 -23.00 7.74 -9.53
CA ARG A 298 -24.25 8.46 -9.23
C ARG A 298 -24.14 9.17 -7.88
N PRO A 299 -24.38 10.49 -7.81
CA PRO A 299 -24.44 11.18 -6.52
C PRO A 299 -25.70 10.76 -5.75
N GLY A 300 -25.59 10.74 -4.43
CA GLY A 300 -26.69 10.31 -3.58
C GLY A 300 -26.46 10.61 -2.10
N GLU A 301 -27.53 10.45 -1.33
CA GLU A 301 -27.52 10.53 0.12
C GLU A 301 -28.38 9.42 0.70
N MET A 302 -27.91 8.80 1.79
CA MET A 302 -28.67 7.81 2.53
C MET A 302 -28.30 7.82 4.01
N GLN A 303 -29.29 7.65 4.87
CA GLN A 303 -29.07 7.43 6.30
C GLN A 303 -28.98 5.93 6.56
N VAL A 304 -27.90 5.51 7.20
CA VAL A 304 -27.62 4.11 7.52
C VAL A 304 -27.42 3.97 9.02
N LYS A 305 -28.01 2.91 9.58
CA LYS A 305 -27.78 2.51 10.97
C LYS A 305 -26.51 1.67 11.00
N THR A 306 -25.44 2.19 11.61
CA THR A 306 -24.11 1.59 11.54
C THR A 306 -23.49 1.42 12.91
N PHE A 307 -22.57 0.48 13.04
CA PHE A 307 -21.79 0.29 14.25
C PHE A 307 -20.54 1.17 14.25
N ILE A 308 -20.35 1.91 15.33
CA ILE A 308 -19.11 2.62 15.62
C ILE A 308 -18.24 1.69 16.45
N LYS A 309 -17.05 1.36 15.95
CA LYS A 309 -16.02 0.70 16.73
C LYS A 309 -15.36 1.71 17.65
N SER A 310 -15.19 1.35 18.92
CA SER A 310 -14.33 2.10 19.83
C SER A 310 -12.87 2.08 19.35
N ILE A 311 -12.07 3.05 19.77
CA ILE A 311 -10.64 3.16 19.46
C ILE A 311 -9.88 1.92 19.96
N ASP A 312 -10.28 1.37 21.10
CA ASP A 312 -9.69 0.17 21.68
C ASP A 312 -10.21 -1.13 21.02
N GLU A 313 -11.07 -1.02 20.02
CA GLU A 313 -11.68 -2.14 19.27
C GLU A 313 -12.51 -3.13 20.11
N GLN A 314 -12.76 -2.82 21.39
CA GLN A 314 -13.49 -3.67 22.34
C GLN A 314 -15.00 -3.44 22.38
N TYR A 315 -15.44 -2.21 22.10
CA TYR A 315 -16.84 -1.80 22.19
C TYR A 315 -17.40 -1.43 20.83
N MET A 316 -18.68 -1.74 20.62
CA MET A 316 -19.46 -1.34 19.46
C MET A 316 -20.74 -0.64 19.90
N ASP A 317 -20.97 0.55 19.36
CA ASP A 317 -22.19 1.32 19.58
C ASP A 317 -22.97 1.46 18.28
N GLU A 318 -24.28 1.30 18.35
CA GLU A 318 -25.17 1.42 17.19
C GLU A 318 -25.64 2.87 17.03
N VAL A 319 -25.31 3.50 15.89
CA VAL A 319 -25.57 4.93 15.65
C VAL A 319 -26.06 5.16 14.21
N TYR A 320 -27.02 6.07 14.05
CA TYR A 320 -27.47 6.55 12.76
C TYR A 320 -26.47 7.57 12.18
N ARG A 321 -26.00 7.31 10.95
CA ARG A 321 -25.10 8.19 10.21
C ARG A 321 -25.68 8.50 8.84
N GLY A 322 -25.57 9.75 8.41
CA GLY A 322 -25.83 10.18 7.04
C GLY A 322 -24.60 9.96 6.18
N TYR A 323 -24.75 9.16 5.13
CA TYR A 323 -23.76 8.97 4.07
C TYR A 323 -24.19 9.84 2.89
N THR A 324 -23.27 10.67 2.41
CA THR A 324 -23.44 11.50 1.21
C THR A 324 -22.29 11.19 0.28
N TRP A 325 -22.52 11.08 -1.02
CA TRP A 325 -21.45 10.78 -1.97
C TRP A 325 -21.64 11.47 -3.32
N THR A 326 -20.53 11.72 -3.99
CA THR A 326 -20.46 12.35 -5.31
C THR A 326 -19.27 11.82 -6.10
N PRO A 327 -19.38 11.63 -7.43
CA PRO A 327 -18.23 11.37 -8.28
C PRO A 327 -17.30 12.59 -8.34
N ILE A 328 -16.00 12.36 -8.50
CA ILE A 328 -15.00 13.39 -8.77
C ILE A 328 -14.89 13.56 -10.28
N ASN A 329 -15.17 14.77 -10.79
CA ASN A 329 -15.10 15.05 -12.22
C ASN A 329 -13.70 14.74 -12.78
N ASP A 330 -13.66 14.27 -14.03
CA ASP A 330 -12.43 13.93 -14.78
C ASP A 330 -11.59 12.78 -14.20
N THR A 331 -12.11 12.06 -13.19
CA THR A 331 -11.49 10.84 -12.64
C THR A 331 -12.54 9.76 -12.42
N ASP A 332 -12.10 8.53 -12.21
CA ASP A 332 -12.99 7.41 -11.90
C ASP A 332 -13.29 7.26 -10.39
N TYR A 333 -12.81 8.18 -9.55
CA TYR A 333 -12.99 8.12 -8.11
C TYR A 333 -14.34 8.73 -7.67
N SER A 334 -14.92 8.15 -6.63
CA SER A 334 -16.08 8.73 -5.93
C SER A 334 -15.72 9.08 -4.50
N LEU A 335 -16.13 10.27 -4.06
CA LEU A 335 -15.93 10.78 -2.71
C LEU A 335 -17.20 10.57 -1.89
N GLY A 336 -17.05 10.03 -0.69
CA GLY A 336 -18.09 9.87 0.29
C GLY A 336 -17.78 10.64 1.58
N LEU A 337 -18.81 11.25 2.16
CA LEU A 337 -18.77 11.93 3.44
C LEU A 337 -19.76 11.28 4.39
N VAL A 338 -19.28 10.91 5.57
CA VAL A 338 -20.07 10.32 6.64
C VAL A 338 -20.16 11.31 7.78
N LEU A 339 -21.38 11.65 8.18
CA LEU A 339 -21.66 12.53 9.30
C LEU A 339 -22.73 11.94 10.23
N PRO A 340 -22.57 12.02 11.55
CA PRO A 340 -23.68 11.76 12.46
C PRO A 340 -24.68 12.93 12.42
N LEU A 341 -25.97 12.64 12.66
CA LEU A 341 -27.06 13.62 12.57
C LEU A 341 -26.89 14.86 13.48
N TYR A 342 -26.10 14.75 14.55
CA TYR A 342 -25.87 15.87 15.48
C TYR A 342 -24.71 16.79 15.07
N ASN A 343 -23.92 16.44 14.05
CA ASN A 343 -22.74 17.21 13.59
C ASN A 343 -23.03 18.11 12.37
N GLU A 344 -24.28 18.51 12.14
CA GLU A 344 -24.61 19.46 11.06
C GLU A 344 -24.02 20.85 11.30
N TYR A 345 -23.77 21.20 12.56
CA TYR A 345 -23.21 22.49 12.97
C TYR A 345 -21.85 22.28 13.63
N TYR A 346 -20.90 23.18 13.33
CA TYR A 346 -19.61 23.23 14.00
C TYR A 346 -19.40 24.58 14.67
N MET A 347 -18.55 24.60 15.69
CA MET A 347 -18.18 25.84 16.38
C MET A 347 -17.01 26.50 15.66
N GLN A 348 -17.21 27.74 15.21
CA GLN A 348 -16.14 28.59 14.72
C GLN A 348 -15.71 29.55 15.84
N ALA A 349 -14.42 29.62 16.13
CA ALA A 349 -13.89 30.51 17.15
C ALA A 349 -13.94 31.97 16.66
N ASP A 350 -14.56 32.85 17.45
CA ASP A 350 -14.48 34.30 17.26
C ASP A 350 -13.22 34.82 17.98
N LEU A 351 -12.26 35.29 17.18
CA LEU A 351 -10.94 35.74 17.65
C LEU A 351 -10.85 37.27 17.71
N SER A 352 -11.96 37.98 17.79
CA SER A 352 -11.96 39.45 17.73
C SER A 352 -11.27 40.13 18.93
N ASP A 353 -11.28 39.51 20.12
CA ASP A 353 -10.71 40.10 21.34
C ASP A 353 -9.31 39.55 21.67
N VAL A 354 -8.29 40.39 21.46
CA VAL A 354 -6.88 40.07 21.71
C VAL A 354 -6.59 39.85 23.21
N MET A 355 -7.29 40.56 24.10
CA MET A 355 -7.07 40.42 25.54
C MET A 355 -7.54 39.05 26.02
N LEU A 356 -8.67 38.57 25.48
CA LEU A 356 -9.22 37.26 25.79
C LEU A 356 -8.31 36.13 25.27
N GLN A 357 -7.72 36.29 24.08
CA GLN A 357 -6.74 35.33 23.55
C GLN A 357 -5.54 35.16 24.48
N LEU A 358 -4.96 36.27 24.96
CA LEU A 358 -3.82 36.23 25.88
C LEU A 358 -4.18 35.55 27.21
N GLN A 359 -5.39 35.77 27.72
CA GLN A 359 -5.87 35.10 28.92
C GLN A 359 -5.99 33.58 28.73
N TYR A 360 -6.49 33.12 27.58
CA TYR A 360 -6.53 31.68 27.27
C TYR A 360 -5.13 31.09 27.07
N MET A 361 -4.20 31.83 26.47
CA MET A 361 -2.82 31.37 26.31
C MET A 361 -2.12 31.14 27.65
N GLN A 362 -2.37 31.99 28.65
CA GLN A 362 -1.79 31.79 29.99
C GLN A 362 -2.22 30.48 30.65
N SER A 363 -3.39 29.95 30.29
CA SER A 363 -3.86 28.66 30.82
C SER A 363 -3.06 27.45 30.30
N LEU A 364 -2.38 27.59 29.16
CA LEU A 364 -1.56 26.54 28.55
C LEU A 364 -0.14 26.47 29.12
N LEU A 365 0.27 27.47 29.90
CA LEU A 365 1.63 27.54 30.44
C LEU A 365 1.85 26.46 31.51
N PRO A 366 3.01 25.81 31.58
CA PRO A 366 3.29 24.81 32.61
C PRO A 366 3.11 25.31 34.05
N SER A 367 3.26 26.63 34.27
CA SER A 367 3.02 27.27 35.57
C SER A 367 1.57 27.19 36.06
N SER A 368 0.60 27.01 35.16
CA SER A 368 -0.81 26.85 35.54
C SER A 368 -1.13 25.44 36.03
N PHE A 369 -0.30 24.42 35.72
CA PHE A 369 -0.63 23.00 35.91
C PHE A 369 -0.87 22.61 37.37
N GLU A 370 -0.23 23.30 38.32
CA GLU A 370 -0.50 23.11 39.75
C GLU A 370 -1.92 23.52 40.15
N SER A 371 -2.54 24.44 39.40
CA SER A 371 -3.86 25.01 39.70
C SER A 371 -4.99 24.52 38.78
N SER A 372 -4.70 24.31 37.48
CA SER A 372 -5.68 23.94 36.45
C SER A 372 -5.61 22.47 36.03
N GLY A 373 -4.61 21.73 36.52
CA GLY A 373 -4.33 20.36 36.10
C GLY A 373 -3.46 20.28 34.85
N HIS A 374 -2.99 19.06 34.56
CA HIS A 374 -2.14 18.79 33.40
C HIS A 374 -2.90 19.02 32.08
N VAL A 375 -2.34 19.88 31.24
CA VAL A 375 -2.88 20.16 29.91
C VAL A 375 -2.13 19.36 28.87
N PHE A 376 -2.87 18.71 27.97
CA PHE A 376 -2.33 18.07 26.78
C PHE A 376 -2.75 18.84 25.54
N LEU A 377 -1.84 18.99 24.59
CA LEU A 377 -2.13 19.57 23.28
C LEU A 377 -2.09 18.47 22.22
N ALA A 378 -3.12 18.38 21.39
CA ALA A 378 -3.12 17.43 20.29
C ALA A 378 -2.03 17.81 19.26
N PRO A 379 -1.17 16.87 18.84
CA PRO A 379 -0.14 17.12 17.84
C PRO A 379 -0.78 17.34 16.47
N ARG A 380 -0.94 18.60 16.07
CA ARG A 380 -1.51 19.01 14.79
C ARG A 380 -0.55 19.91 14.05
N GLU A 381 -0.69 19.96 12.74
CA GLU A 381 -0.07 20.98 11.88
C GLU A 381 -0.80 22.33 12.07
N TYR A 382 -0.69 22.94 13.26
CA TYR A 382 -1.25 24.27 13.53
C TYR A 382 -0.60 25.34 12.65
N CYS A 383 0.71 25.21 12.38
CA CYS A 383 1.50 26.09 11.53
C CYS A 383 2.55 25.26 10.78
N LYS A 384 2.91 25.65 9.55
CA LYS A 384 3.94 24.95 8.74
C LYS A 384 5.32 24.89 9.42
N ARG A 385 5.62 25.87 10.29
CA ARG A 385 6.88 25.97 11.03
C ARG A 385 6.93 25.13 12.30
N LEU A 386 5.79 24.58 12.75
CA LEU A 386 5.72 23.84 14.01
C LEU A 386 6.24 22.41 13.81
N GLN A 387 7.25 22.02 14.59
CA GLN A 387 7.74 20.65 14.59
C GLN A 387 6.83 19.74 15.41
N LEU A 388 6.28 18.71 14.76
CA LEU A 388 5.52 17.65 15.41
C LEU A 388 6.45 16.77 16.24
N SER A 389 6.00 16.38 17.44
CA SER A 389 6.69 15.42 18.30
C SER A 389 5.65 14.50 18.95
N ASP A 390 5.98 13.22 19.08
CA ASP A 390 5.15 12.25 19.79
C ASP A 390 5.13 12.51 21.31
N ASN A 391 6.18 13.17 21.81
CA ASN A 391 6.24 13.60 23.21
C ASN A 391 5.47 14.91 23.40
N ASN A 392 4.29 14.84 24.04
CA ASN A 392 3.39 15.97 24.21
C ASN A 392 4.04 17.15 24.95
N THR A 393 4.91 16.90 25.93
CA THR A 393 5.59 17.97 26.67
C THR A 393 6.51 18.77 25.77
N GLN A 394 7.27 18.09 24.89
CA GLN A 394 8.13 18.75 23.92
C GLN A 394 7.30 19.48 22.85
N PHE A 395 6.22 18.86 22.39
CA PHE A 395 5.32 19.47 21.43
C PHE A 395 4.68 20.76 21.97
N LEU A 396 4.22 20.75 23.23
CA LEU A 396 3.67 21.92 23.88
C LEU A 396 4.72 23.04 24.03
N GLN A 397 5.96 22.70 24.39
CA GLN A 397 7.06 23.68 24.45
C GLN A 397 7.35 24.30 23.08
N ASN A 398 7.41 23.49 22.02
CA ASN A 398 7.60 23.96 20.64
C ASN A 398 6.45 24.86 20.18
N PHE A 399 5.22 24.56 20.59
CA PHE A 399 4.04 25.36 20.28
C PHE A 399 4.08 26.71 21.00
N LEU A 400 4.40 26.70 22.30
CA LEU A 400 4.51 27.92 23.10
C LEU A 400 5.66 28.82 22.60
N SER A 401 6.82 28.25 22.23
CA SER A 401 7.94 29.04 21.69
C SER A 401 7.57 29.66 20.35
N LEU A 402 6.91 28.91 19.45
CA LEU A 402 6.48 29.44 18.16
C LEU A 402 5.50 30.61 18.31
N MET A 403 4.54 30.52 19.24
CA MET A 403 3.60 31.61 19.48
C MET A 403 4.25 32.87 20.07
N LEU A 404 5.34 32.73 20.83
CA LEU A 404 6.11 33.87 21.34
C LEU A 404 6.97 34.53 20.26
N ASP A 405 7.42 33.74 19.27
CA ASP A 405 8.23 34.21 18.14
C ASP A 405 7.41 34.89 17.03
N ILE A 406 6.11 34.58 16.91
CA ILE A 406 5.22 35.22 15.93
C ILE A 406 4.83 36.62 16.42
N SER A 407 5.59 37.64 16.01
CA SER A 407 5.15 39.04 16.06
C SER A 407 4.06 39.27 14.99
N PRO A 408 3.07 40.15 15.21
CA PRO A 408 1.89 40.30 14.33
C PRO A 408 2.17 40.89 12.93
N GLU A 409 3.42 40.90 12.45
CA GLU A 409 3.85 41.48 11.16
C GLU A 409 4.41 40.47 10.14
N SER A 410 4.27 39.15 10.34
CA SER A 410 4.69 38.17 9.32
C SER A 410 3.53 37.71 8.43
N ASP A 411 3.47 38.27 7.22
CA ASP A 411 2.56 37.90 6.12
C ASP A 411 2.88 36.52 5.50
N GLU A 412 2.77 35.44 6.28
CA GLU A 412 2.71 34.07 5.72
C GLU A 412 1.78 33.18 6.56
N PHE A 413 0.47 33.43 6.46
CA PHE A 413 -0.55 32.51 6.97
C PHE A 413 -1.48 32.06 5.83
N SER A 414 -1.35 30.80 5.42
CA SER A 414 -2.47 30.06 4.85
C SER A 414 -3.22 29.42 6.01
N SER A 415 -4.46 29.85 6.24
CA SER A 415 -5.30 29.36 7.33
C SER A 415 -5.58 27.87 7.15
N SER A 416 -4.96 27.01 7.97
CA SER A 416 -5.47 25.67 8.17
C SER A 416 -6.75 25.80 9.00
N HIS A 417 -7.92 25.67 8.35
CA HIS A 417 -9.21 25.63 9.02
C HIS A 417 -9.30 24.36 9.87
N THR A 418 -8.76 24.41 11.08
CA THR A 418 -8.73 23.27 12.00
C THR A 418 -9.75 23.48 13.13
N GLY A 419 -10.87 22.75 13.05
CA GLY A 419 -11.87 22.60 14.11
C GLY A 419 -11.43 21.68 15.27
N ALA A 420 -12.34 21.41 16.21
CA ALA A 420 -12.06 20.69 17.45
C ALA A 420 -11.83 19.16 17.24
N ALA A 421 -10.96 18.56 18.07
CA ALA A 421 -10.67 17.11 18.05
C ALA A 421 -11.60 16.35 19.00
N THR A 422 -11.55 15.04 18.86
CA THR A 422 -12.18 14.08 19.77
C THR A 422 -11.62 14.26 21.19
N ARG A 423 -12.51 14.33 22.19
CA ARG A 423 -12.10 14.26 23.59
C ARG A 423 -11.98 12.79 23.97
N GLY A 424 -10.76 12.25 23.98
CA GLY A 424 -10.48 10.98 24.64
C GLY A 424 -10.39 11.22 26.14
N ILE A 425 -11.41 10.77 26.89
CA ILE A 425 -11.33 10.71 28.35
C ILE A 425 -10.80 9.33 28.71
N PHE A 426 -9.51 9.25 29.06
CA PHE A 426 -8.97 8.06 29.68
C PHE A 426 -9.47 7.99 31.12
N VAL A 427 -10.46 7.14 31.37
CA VAL A 427 -10.92 6.81 32.73
C VAL A 427 -10.07 5.62 33.18
N PRO A 428 -9.10 5.78 34.09
CA PRO A 428 -8.35 4.64 34.60
C PRO A 428 -9.32 3.65 35.24
N SER A 429 -9.20 2.37 34.87
CA SER A 429 -10.02 1.33 35.45
C SER A 429 -9.56 1.04 36.87
N VAL A 430 -10.44 0.50 37.72
CA VAL A 430 -10.07 0.05 39.07
C VAL A 430 -8.97 -1.02 39.03
N ALA A 431 -8.81 -1.75 37.90
CA ALA A 431 -7.73 -2.71 37.71
C ALA A 431 -6.35 -2.03 37.56
N ASP A 432 -6.29 -0.86 36.91
CA ASP A 432 -5.06 -0.05 36.79
C ASP A 432 -4.66 0.57 38.14
N LEU A 433 -5.64 0.81 39.01
CA LEU A 433 -5.42 1.29 40.38
C LEU A 433 -4.95 0.16 41.31
N LEU A 434 -5.17 -1.10 40.93
CA LEU A 434 -4.83 -2.29 41.72
C LEU A 434 -3.55 -3.00 41.25
N SER A 435 -2.92 -2.59 40.15
CA SER A 435 -1.61 -3.10 39.73
C SER A 435 -0.45 -2.34 40.38
N LEU A 436 -0.45 -2.23 41.71
CA LEU A 436 0.74 -1.85 42.49
C LEU A 436 1.51 -3.13 42.86
N ALA A 437 2.09 -3.78 41.85
CA ALA A 437 3.05 -4.87 42.04
C ALA A 437 4.43 -4.29 42.42
N TRP A 438 4.52 -3.67 43.60
CA TRP A 438 5.76 -3.14 44.18
C TRP A 438 5.91 -3.54 45.64
N TRP A 439 5.62 -4.80 46.00
CA TRP A 439 6.09 -5.41 47.25
C TRP A 439 6.17 -6.94 47.12
N THR A 440 7.27 -7.47 46.58
CA THR A 440 7.83 -8.78 46.99
C THR A 440 9.32 -8.86 46.64
N SER A 441 10.14 -8.06 47.32
CA SER A 441 11.56 -8.38 47.47
C SER A 441 11.73 -9.47 48.54
N SER A 442 12.47 -10.53 48.19
CA SER A 442 13.10 -11.56 49.05
C SER A 442 12.37 -12.92 49.13
N ILE A 443 13.00 -13.94 48.54
CA ILE A 443 13.49 -15.17 49.20
C ILE A 443 14.41 -15.92 48.19
N LYS A 444 15.68 -16.16 48.59
CA LYS A 444 16.64 -17.11 47.97
C LYS A 444 16.20 -18.55 48.33
N GLN A 445 16.59 -19.69 47.78
CA GLN A 445 17.77 -20.20 47.05
C GLN A 445 17.36 -21.64 46.65
N ASP A 446 17.63 -22.11 45.43
CA ASP A 446 18.09 -23.50 45.29
C ASP A 446 18.88 -23.73 44.00
N GLU A 447 20.04 -24.36 44.16
CA GLU A 447 20.99 -24.70 43.12
C GLU A 447 20.57 -26.04 42.48
N ARG A 448 20.15 -26.01 41.21
CA ARG A 448 20.36 -27.07 40.20
C ARG A 448 19.46 -26.82 38.99
N LEU A 449 19.89 -25.96 38.08
CA LEU A 449 19.55 -26.08 36.65
C LEU A 449 20.46 -25.21 35.75
N PHE A 450 21.75 -25.10 36.09
CA PHE A 450 22.71 -24.26 35.34
C PHE A 450 23.30 -24.95 34.10
N LEU A 451 22.53 -25.83 33.44
CA LEU A 451 22.92 -26.45 32.17
C LEU A 451 21.77 -26.51 31.15
N SER A 452 20.80 -25.59 31.24
CA SER A 452 19.81 -25.35 30.17
C SER A 452 19.73 -23.88 29.73
N CYS A 453 20.48 -22.97 30.34
CA CYS A 453 20.39 -21.52 30.05
C CYS A 453 21.57 -20.96 29.24
N VAL A 454 22.41 -21.82 28.64
CA VAL A 454 23.51 -21.37 27.76
C VAL A 454 23.22 -21.67 26.29
N LEU A 455 22.09 -22.34 25.97
CA LEU A 455 21.71 -22.61 24.58
C LEU A 455 20.68 -21.62 24.00
N ASP A 456 20.05 -20.79 24.83
CA ASP A 456 19.07 -19.78 24.36
C ASP A 456 19.67 -18.39 24.13
N VAL A 457 20.97 -18.17 24.44
CA VAL A 457 21.65 -16.87 24.31
C VAL A 457 22.43 -16.74 22.97
N LEU A 458 22.33 -17.72 22.07
CA LEU A 458 22.92 -17.65 20.72
C LEU A 458 21.87 -17.69 19.59
N VAL A 459 20.61 -17.38 19.91
CA VAL A 459 19.56 -17.11 18.90
C VAL A 459 19.07 -15.66 19.05
N GLU A 460 19.98 -14.71 19.15
CA GLU A 460 19.71 -13.30 18.84
C GLU A 460 20.36 -12.99 17.49
N SER A 461 19.58 -13.18 16.41
CA SER A 461 19.60 -12.43 15.14
C SER A 461 18.86 -13.18 14.02
N PHE A 462 17.67 -13.71 14.32
CA PHE A 462 16.61 -13.72 13.31
C PHE A 462 15.69 -12.57 13.67
N GLU A 463 15.79 -11.46 12.93
CA GLU A 463 14.69 -10.50 12.85
C GLU A 463 13.43 -11.30 12.56
N THR A 464 12.52 -11.39 13.54
CA THR A 464 11.15 -11.82 13.30
C THR A 464 10.55 -10.77 12.38
N LYS A 465 10.66 -10.98 11.08
CA LYS A 465 9.91 -10.19 10.10
C LYS A 465 8.45 -10.43 10.44
N GLU A 466 7.83 -9.43 11.06
CA GLU A 466 6.39 -9.39 11.23
C GLU A 466 5.78 -9.54 9.83
N SER A 467 5.04 -10.63 9.65
CA SER A 467 4.32 -10.91 8.41
C SER A 467 2.86 -10.53 8.61
N SER A 468 2.26 -9.92 7.59
CA SER A 468 0.85 -9.54 7.66
C SER A 468 -0.02 -10.80 7.72
N CYS A 469 -0.83 -10.92 8.76
CA CYS A 469 -1.84 -11.96 8.88
C CYS A 469 -3.25 -11.35 8.94
N VAL A 470 -4.26 -12.17 8.64
CA VAL A 470 -5.67 -11.82 8.84
C VAL A 470 -6.06 -12.26 10.24
N THR A 471 -6.51 -11.34 11.08
CA THR A 471 -7.02 -11.62 12.42
C THR A 471 -8.54 -11.53 12.43
N ILE A 472 -9.20 -12.48 13.11
CA ILE A 472 -10.63 -12.41 13.37
C ILE A 472 -10.80 -11.75 14.73
N GLN A 473 -11.50 -10.62 14.76
CA GLN A 473 -11.82 -9.90 15.98
C GLN A 473 -13.32 -10.04 16.27
N SER A 474 -13.65 -10.43 17.49
CA SER A 474 -15.04 -10.58 17.93
C SER A 474 -15.39 -9.48 18.92
N GLN A 475 -16.38 -8.66 18.59
CA GLN A 475 -16.93 -7.63 19.47
C GLN A 475 -18.38 -7.97 19.88
N PHE A 476 -18.76 -7.54 21.08
CA PHE A 476 -20.09 -7.77 21.64
C PHE A 476 -20.79 -6.43 21.95
N TYR A 477 -22.07 -6.34 21.62
CA TYR A 477 -22.91 -5.18 21.91
C TYR A 477 -24.33 -5.62 22.28
N PHE A 478 -25.09 -4.72 22.90
CA PHE A 478 -26.48 -4.99 23.26
C PHE A 478 -27.42 -4.71 22.07
N THR A 479 -28.08 -5.74 21.55
CA THR A 479 -29.10 -5.60 20.49
C THR A 479 -30.49 -5.31 21.04
N ASN A 480 -30.86 -5.95 22.15
CA ASN A 480 -32.22 -5.93 22.69
C ASN A 480 -32.41 -4.86 23.77
N THR A 481 -33.55 -4.18 23.70
CA THR A 481 -34.01 -3.15 24.64
C THR A 481 -34.67 -3.71 25.90
N THR A 482 -34.81 -5.04 26.02
CA THR A 482 -35.44 -5.67 27.18
C THR A 482 -34.54 -5.54 28.41
N ASN A 483 -35.10 -4.96 29.48
CA ASN A 483 -34.37 -4.68 30.72
C ASN A 483 -34.10 -5.93 31.58
N SER A 484 -34.76 -7.05 31.31
CA SER A 484 -34.58 -8.30 32.06
C SER A 484 -34.65 -9.53 31.15
N TYR A 485 -33.69 -10.44 31.32
CA TYR A 485 -33.62 -11.72 30.66
C TYR A 485 -33.65 -12.83 31.71
N ASN A 486 -34.59 -13.74 31.58
CA ASN A 486 -34.66 -14.96 32.36
C ASN A 486 -34.54 -16.11 31.37
N VAL A 487 -33.43 -16.84 31.40
CA VAL A 487 -33.19 -17.92 30.43
C VAL A 487 -32.76 -19.16 31.20
N LEU A 488 -33.36 -20.28 30.83
CA LEU A 488 -32.92 -21.60 31.20
C LEU A 488 -32.06 -22.14 30.05
N GLN A 489 -30.77 -22.35 30.29
CA GLN A 489 -29.85 -22.93 29.31
C GLN A 489 -29.63 -24.40 29.60
N ASP A 490 -30.02 -25.24 28.65
CA ASP A 490 -29.86 -26.68 28.72
C ASP A 490 -28.54 -27.09 28.05
N CYS A 491 -27.53 -27.46 28.84
CA CYS A 491 -26.26 -28.03 28.37
C CYS A 491 -26.32 -29.56 28.44
N GLY A 492 -27.23 -30.16 27.66
CA GLY A 492 -27.42 -31.62 27.56
C GLY A 492 -27.98 -32.25 28.84
N ASN A 493 -27.10 -32.53 29.81
CA ASN A 493 -27.44 -33.21 31.08
C ASN A 493 -27.70 -32.26 32.26
N CYS A 494 -27.56 -30.95 32.08
CA CYS A 494 -27.87 -29.97 33.11
C CYS A 494 -28.57 -28.76 32.52
N SER A 495 -29.61 -28.28 33.22
CA SER A 495 -30.24 -26.99 32.96
C SER A 495 -29.71 -25.97 33.96
N ARG A 496 -29.47 -24.74 33.50
CA ARG A 496 -29.08 -23.62 34.37
C ARG A 496 -29.98 -22.44 34.14
N LEU A 497 -30.51 -21.91 35.23
CA LEU A 497 -31.23 -20.66 35.19
C LEU A 497 -30.25 -19.50 35.36
N PHE A 498 -30.27 -18.56 34.43
CA PHE A 498 -29.63 -17.26 34.60
C PHE A 498 -30.65 -16.12 34.51
N HIS A 499 -30.49 -15.20 35.45
CA HIS A 499 -31.26 -13.98 35.55
C HIS A 499 -30.32 -12.81 35.27
N ALA A 500 -30.56 -12.09 34.18
CA ALA A 500 -29.82 -10.89 33.84
C ALA A 500 -30.76 -9.68 33.86
N LYS A 501 -30.36 -8.59 34.54
CA LYS A 501 -31.11 -7.34 34.58
C LYS A 501 -30.18 -6.17 34.28
N ARG A 502 -30.60 -5.29 33.37
CA ARG A 502 -29.86 -4.07 33.04
C ARG A 502 -30.08 -3.00 34.11
N ILE A 503 -29.02 -2.28 34.48
CA ILE A 503 -29.10 -1.16 35.42
C ILE A 503 -29.52 0.10 34.65
N GLU A 504 -30.63 0.71 35.06
CA GLU A 504 -31.16 1.93 34.44
C GLU A 504 -30.16 3.07 34.48
N GLY A 505 -30.05 3.81 33.38
CA GLY A 505 -29.08 4.91 33.23
C GLY A 505 -27.63 4.48 32.95
N THR A 506 -27.36 3.19 32.77
CA THR A 506 -26.00 2.69 32.47
C THR A 506 -25.98 1.62 31.37
N ASN A 507 -24.78 1.30 30.88
CA ASN A 507 -24.51 0.14 30.03
C ASN A 507 -24.22 -1.15 30.83
N LEU A 508 -24.40 -1.14 32.16
CA LEU A 508 -24.10 -2.28 33.02
C LEU A 508 -25.24 -3.31 33.01
N LEU A 509 -24.86 -4.58 32.89
CA LEU A 509 -25.74 -5.74 33.02
C LEU A 509 -25.41 -6.51 34.30
N PHE A 510 -26.38 -6.63 35.19
CA PHE A 510 -26.25 -7.44 36.40
C PHE A 510 -26.74 -8.86 36.12
N VAL A 511 -25.86 -9.85 36.24
CA VAL A 511 -26.17 -11.26 35.96
C VAL A 511 -26.04 -12.10 37.23
N VAL A 512 -27.08 -12.87 37.52
CA VAL A 512 -27.11 -13.87 38.59
C VAL A 512 -27.29 -15.24 37.93
N ALA A 513 -26.35 -16.15 38.19
CA ALA A 513 -26.38 -17.51 37.65
C ALA A 513 -25.96 -18.51 38.72
N GLU A 514 -26.46 -19.74 38.60
CA GLU A 514 -26.05 -20.85 39.45
C GLU A 514 -24.63 -21.34 39.08
N THR A 515 -23.79 -21.59 40.10
CA THR A 515 -22.38 -21.94 39.92
C THR A 515 -22.20 -23.44 39.62
N LYS A 516 -21.69 -23.79 38.44
CA LYS A 516 -20.92 -25.03 38.19
C LYS A 516 -20.06 -24.92 36.93
N TYR A 517 -19.06 -25.80 36.79
CA TYR A 517 -18.09 -25.79 35.69
C TYR A 517 -18.41 -26.91 34.69
N HIS A 518 -18.58 -26.58 33.41
CA HIS A 518 -18.56 -27.56 32.31
C HIS A 518 -17.95 -26.88 31.06
N PRO A 519 -17.15 -27.61 30.24
CA PRO A 519 -16.53 -27.04 29.06
C PRO A 519 -17.55 -26.94 27.92
N SER A 520 -17.62 -25.75 27.33
CA SER A 520 -18.52 -25.35 26.25
C SER A 520 -18.21 -26.08 24.94
N CYS A 521 -19.25 -26.39 24.17
CA CYS A 521 -19.15 -26.90 22.81
C CYS A 521 -18.70 -25.79 21.85
N GLU A 522 -17.80 -26.12 20.93
CA GLU A 522 -17.51 -25.32 19.74
C GLU A 522 -18.52 -25.67 18.64
N GLU A 523 -19.22 -24.65 18.13
CA GLU A 523 -19.89 -24.74 16.84
C GLU A 523 -18.91 -24.33 15.74
N ASN A 524 -18.83 -25.13 14.69
CA ASN A 524 -18.18 -24.76 13.43
C ASN A 524 -19.24 -24.26 12.45
N PRO A 525 -19.17 -23.00 11.99
CA PRO A 525 -19.76 -22.62 10.72
C PRO A 525 -18.66 -22.42 9.68
N CYS A 526 -18.49 -23.42 8.80
CA CYS A 526 -17.88 -23.19 7.49
C CYS A 526 -19.01 -22.78 6.54
N GLU A 527 -19.32 -21.49 6.45
CA GLU A 527 -20.12 -20.96 5.35
C GLU A 527 -19.20 -20.39 4.28
N VAL A 528 -19.26 -21.01 3.11
CA VAL A 528 -18.59 -20.53 1.90
C VAL A 528 -19.48 -19.46 1.28
N LEU A 529 -19.18 -18.19 1.55
CA LEU A 529 -19.82 -17.06 0.87
C LEU A 529 -19.30 -16.99 -0.58
N SER A 530 -20.08 -17.55 -1.50
CA SER A 530 -19.77 -17.64 -2.92
C SER A 530 -20.46 -16.57 -3.75
N ASN A 531 -20.35 -15.28 -3.38
CA ASN A 531 -20.82 -14.18 -4.22
C ASN A 531 -19.69 -13.15 -4.39
N ALA A 532 -19.22 -12.98 -5.62
CA ALA A 532 -18.28 -11.91 -5.94
C ALA A 532 -18.98 -10.54 -5.84
N ARG A 533 -18.32 -9.57 -5.19
CA ARG A 533 -18.84 -8.19 -5.06
C ARG A 533 -18.90 -7.51 -6.43
N TYR A 534 -19.87 -6.60 -6.60
CA TYR A 534 -20.02 -5.81 -7.84
C TYR A 534 -18.78 -4.96 -8.13
N ARG A 535 -18.33 -4.92 -9.39
CA ARG A 535 -17.21 -4.10 -9.85
C ARG A 535 -17.52 -3.56 -11.24
N LYS A 536 -16.95 -2.40 -11.56
CA LYS A 536 -17.03 -1.81 -12.89
C LYS A 536 -15.63 -1.76 -13.51
N GLY A 537 -15.49 -2.44 -14.64
CA GLY A 537 -14.25 -2.39 -15.43
C GLY A 537 -14.06 -1.04 -16.13
N PRO A 538 -12.87 -0.80 -16.71
CA PRO A 538 -12.61 0.41 -17.49
C PRO A 538 -13.54 0.51 -18.70
N THR A 539 -13.86 1.74 -19.11
CA THR A 539 -14.73 1.99 -20.27
C THR A 539 -14.04 1.76 -21.61
N SER A 540 -12.73 2.03 -21.69
CA SER A 540 -11.92 1.82 -22.88
C SER A 540 -11.02 0.60 -22.72
N CYS A 541 -11.09 -0.31 -23.69
CA CYS A 541 -10.19 -1.45 -23.81
C CYS A 541 -9.57 -1.43 -25.21
N PHE A 542 -8.25 -1.59 -25.31
CA PHE A 542 -7.52 -1.61 -26.57
C PHE A 542 -6.90 -3.00 -26.74
N ASP A 543 -7.72 -3.96 -27.18
CA ASP A 543 -7.37 -5.39 -27.25
C ASP A 543 -7.02 -5.87 -28.66
N TYR A 544 -7.57 -5.25 -29.71
CA TYR A 544 -7.39 -5.70 -31.08
C TYR A 544 -7.27 -4.55 -32.09
N SER A 545 -6.36 -4.70 -33.06
CA SER A 545 -6.28 -3.81 -34.23
C SER A 545 -5.99 -4.61 -35.50
N ALA A 546 -6.73 -4.31 -36.59
CA ALA A 546 -6.52 -4.97 -37.89
C ALA A 546 -5.15 -4.65 -38.52
N LEU A 547 -4.45 -3.62 -38.04
CA LEU A 547 -3.12 -3.21 -38.49
C LEU A 547 -1.99 -3.77 -37.61
N GLU A 548 -2.32 -4.59 -36.61
CA GLU A 548 -1.36 -5.21 -35.71
C GLU A 548 -0.46 -6.21 -36.44
N ASN A 549 0.85 -6.15 -36.14
CA ASN A 549 1.80 -7.12 -36.65
C ASN A 549 1.83 -8.35 -35.74
N THR A 550 1.08 -9.38 -36.10
CA THR A 550 1.04 -10.67 -35.38
C THR A 550 2.16 -11.63 -35.80
N SER A 551 3.01 -11.24 -36.77
CA SER A 551 4.08 -12.11 -37.28
C SER A 551 5.34 -12.12 -36.39
N GLU A 552 5.53 -11.09 -35.57
CA GLU A 552 6.61 -11.03 -34.58
C GLU A 552 6.14 -11.65 -33.26
N CYS A 553 6.23 -12.97 -33.17
CA CYS A 553 6.20 -13.70 -31.90
C CYS A 553 7.64 -13.92 -31.41
N GLY A 554 7.86 -13.81 -30.09
CA GLY A 554 9.18 -14.04 -29.48
C GLY A 554 9.77 -15.36 -29.96
N GLN A 555 10.94 -15.31 -30.59
CA GLN A 555 11.61 -16.53 -31.05
C GLN A 555 12.14 -17.28 -29.83
N GLY A 556 11.38 -18.29 -29.39
CA GLY A 556 11.93 -19.29 -28.48
C GLY A 556 13.17 -19.89 -29.13
N HIS A 557 14.35 -19.69 -28.52
CA HIS A 557 15.58 -20.34 -28.96
C HIS A 557 15.42 -21.86 -28.80
N SER A 558 14.97 -22.54 -29.86
CA SER A 558 15.15 -23.98 -29.96
C SER A 558 16.64 -24.22 -30.20
N LEU A 559 17.36 -24.73 -29.20
CA LEU A 559 18.67 -25.33 -29.45
C LEU A 559 18.44 -26.53 -30.37
N GLN A 560 18.63 -26.35 -31.68
CA GLN A 560 18.83 -27.47 -32.58
C GLN A 560 20.16 -28.13 -32.19
N CYS A 561 20.10 -29.12 -31.30
CA CYS A 561 21.21 -30.05 -31.15
C CYS A 561 21.43 -30.72 -32.51
N SER A 562 22.62 -30.54 -33.09
CA SER A 562 22.94 -31.20 -34.34
C SER A 562 22.75 -32.70 -34.17
N VAL A 563 22.13 -33.35 -35.16
CA VAL A 563 21.88 -34.80 -35.16
C VAL A 563 23.18 -35.59 -34.92
N GLY A 564 24.31 -35.02 -35.34
CA GLY A 564 25.65 -35.56 -35.08
C GLY A 564 26.01 -35.63 -33.59
N VAL A 565 25.67 -34.62 -32.78
CA VAL A 565 25.96 -34.61 -31.33
C VAL A 565 25.08 -35.63 -30.59
N LEU A 566 23.82 -35.78 -31.01
CA LEU A 566 22.90 -36.77 -30.43
C LEU A 566 23.33 -38.21 -30.75
N LEU A 567 23.75 -38.48 -31.98
CA LEU A 567 24.30 -39.78 -32.36
C LEU A 567 25.63 -40.05 -31.64
N PHE A 568 26.49 -39.05 -31.50
CA PHE A 568 27.77 -39.19 -30.81
C PHE A 568 27.58 -39.55 -29.33
N LEU A 569 26.64 -38.88 -28.64
CA LEU A 569 26.28 -39.19 -27.25
C LEU A 569 25.64 -40.59 -27.11
N GLN A 570 24.74 -40.97 -28.02
CA GLN A 570 24.12 -42.31 -27.99
C GLN A 570 25.12 -43.46 -28.23
N ILE A 571 26.21 -43.21 -28.97
CA ILE A 571 27.24 -44.21 -29.22
C ILE A 571 28.27 -44.27 -28.06
N LEU A 572 28.59 -43.14 -27.42
CA LEU A 572 29.58 -43.09 -26.33
C LEU A 572 29.04 -43.56 -24.97
N LEU A 573 27.77 -43.35 -24.68
CA LEU A 573 27.13 -43.77 -23.43
C LEU A 573 27.22 -45.29 -23.17
N PRO A 574 26.97 -46.20 -24.14
CA PRO A 574 27.14 -47.63 -23.92
C PRO A 574 28.62 -48.05 -23.82
N LEU A 575 29.55 -47.31 -24.44
CA LEU A 575 31.00 -47.57 -24.33
C LEU A 575 31.52 -47.26 -22.91
N PHE A 576 31.03 -46.20 -22.28
CA PHE A 576 31.37 -45.88 -20.87
C PHE A 576 30.72 -46.86 -19.87
N GLN A 577 29.51 -47.35 -20.15
CA GLN A 577 28.89 -48.38 -19.32
C GLN A 577 29.64 -49.72 -19.39
N HIS A 578 30.23 -50.06 -20.55
CA HIS A 578 30.98 -51.30 -20.67
C HIS A 578 32.35 -51.26 -19.96
N LEU A 579 33.01 -50.10 -19.87
CA LEU A 579 34.26 -49.97 -19.11
C LEU A 579 34.03 -50.06 -17.59
N HIS A 580 32.88 -49.62 -17.07
CA HIS A 580 32.65 -49.64 -15.62
C HIS A 580 32.31 -51.03 -15.06
N VAL A 581 31.87 -51.97 -15.92
CA VAL A 581 31.53 -53.35 -15.52
C VAL A 581 32.77 -54.28 -15.48
N GLN A 582 33.93 -53.84 -15.98
CA GLN A 582 35.17 -54.65 -15.93
C GLN A 582 36.14 -54.24 -14.80
N THR A 583 35.80 -53.27 -13.95
CA THR A 583 36.63 -52.83 -12.81
C THR A 583 35.91 -52.85 -11.45
N LEU A 584 34.93 -53.75 -11.27
CA LEU A 584 34.34 -54.07 -9.97
C LEU A 584 34.29 -55.57 -9.74
#